data_AF-A0A7G3GDA3-F1
#
_entry.id   AF-A0A7G3GDA3-F1
#
_cell.length_a   1.000
_cell.length_b   1.000
_cell.length_c   1.000
_cell.angle_alpha   90.00
_cell.angle_beta   90.00
_cell.angle_gamma   90.00
#
_symmetry.space_group_name_H-M   'P 1'
#
loop_
_entity.id
_entity.type
_entity.pdbx_description
1 polymer ?
#
loop_
_entity_poly.entity_id
_entity_poly.type
_entity_poly.pdbx_seq_one_letter_code
_entity_poly.pdbx_strand_id
1 'polypeptide(L)'
;MRGFLIKLGLIFGVVIIWFWPNIQGHYRFKQYCSQEGGIRIYGEILPDQGWLAAGNSPEDYKEPFSFKRVAFVRYQDTSGAFFDVYAKPNVWPKDPDYILRPADKSKIVMYILKYKSVRNLPGELRLNKWSYEIFSVNEDKLLAVSTNFRYEQFEQDKTFLAAPSGVMCEENGGVGKFIRTVFPLEK
;
A
#
# COMPACT_ATOMS: atom_id res chain seq x y z
N MET A 1 41.04 -4.57 -37.40
CA MET A 1 40.12 -5.31 -36.49
C MET A 1 40.46 -5.11 -35.01
N ARG A 2 41.70 -5.34 -34.54
CA ARG A 2 42.09 -5.19 -33.11
C ARG A 2 41.73 -3.83 -32.48
N GLY A 3 42.05 -2.72 -33.14
CA GLY A 3 41.74 -1.38 -32.61
C GLY A 3 40.23 -1.07 -32.56
N PHE A 4 39.44 -1.67 -33.45
CA PHE A 4 37.98 -1.54 -33.44
C PHE A 4 37.36 -2.29 -32.24
N LEU A 5 37.82 -3.51 -31.97
CA LEU A 5 37.36 -4.31 -30.82
C LEU A 5 37.71 -3.64 -29.49
N ILE A 6 38.88 -3.02 -29.35
CA ILE A 6 39.26 -2.28 -28.14
C ILE A 6 38.31 -1.10 -27.91
N LYS A 7 37.99 -0.32 -28.95
CA LYS A 7 37.05 0.81 -28.84
C LYS A 7 35.65 0.33 -28.46
N LEU A 8 35.18 -0.75 -29.07
CA LEU A 8 33.87 -1.33 -28.75
C LEU A 8 33.80 -1.81 -27.29
N GLY A 9 34.86 -2.47 -26.80
CA GLY A 9 34.97 -2.90 -25.41
C GLY A 9 34.96 -1.73 -24.42
N LEU A 10 35.64 -0.63 -24.73
CA LEU A 10 35.63 0.57 -23.90
C LEU A 10 34.24 1.22 -23.83
N ILE A 11 33.57 1.35 -24.99
CA ILE A 11 32.19 1.89 -25.03
C ILE A 11 31.26 1.02 -24.18
N PHE A 12 31.34 -0.30 -24.33
CA PHE A 12 30.52 -1.22 -23.56
C PHE A 12 30.82 -1.15 -22.06
N GLY A 13 32.10 -1.04 -21.67
CA GLY A 13 32.52 -0.86 -20.29
C GLY A 13 31.97 0.42 -19.66
N VAL A 14 32.05 1.55 -20.37
CA VAL A 14 31.49 2.84 -19.91
C VAL A 14 29.98 2.74 -19.73
N VAL A 15 29.27 2.12 -20.68
CA VAL A 15 27.83 1.90 -20.59
C VAL A 15 27.48 1.05 -19.36
N ILE A 16 28.15 -0.08 -19.14
CA ILE A 16 27.89 -0.93 -17.97
C ILE A 16 28.11 -0.16 -16.67
N ILE A 17 29.22 0.57 -16.54
CA ILE A 17 29.53 1.35 -15.34
C ILE A 17 28.45 2.42 -15.10
N TRP A 18 28.00 3.08 -16.15
CA TRP A 18 26.96 4.10 -16.05
C TRP A 18 25.59 3.52 -15.63
N PHE A 19 25.26 2.31 -16.09
CA PHE A 19 24.03 1.62 -15.70
C PHE A 19 24.14 0.79 -14.41
N TRP A 20 25.33 0.65 -13.83
CA TRP A 20 25.58 -0.21 -12.66
C TRP A 20 24.65 0.08 -11.46
N PRO A 21 24.39 1.34 -11.07
CA PRO A 21 23.47 1.64 -9.98
C PRO A 21 22.03 1.14 -10.25
N ASN A 22 21.59 1.16 -11.51
CA ASN A 22 20.28 0.67 -11.90
C ASN A 22 20.19 -0.86 -11.76
N ILE A 23 21.24 -1.58 -12.17
CA ILE A 23 21.33 -3.03 -12.02
C ILE A 23 21.27 -3.40 -10.54
N GLN A 24 22.10 -2.76 -9.70
CA GLN A 24 22.09 -3.00 -8.26
C GLN A 24 20.74 -2.67 -7.61
N GLY A 25 20.15 -1.53 -7.96
CA GLY A 25 18.84 -1.13 -7.47
C GLY A 25 17.74 -2.14 -7.83
N HIS A 26 17.76 -2.67 -9.05
CA HIS A 26 16.81 -3.71 -9.47
C HIS A 26 16.96 -5.01 -8.66
N TYR A 27 18.20 -5.45 -8.40
CA TYR A 27 18.44 -6.63 -7.56
C TYR A 27 17.95 -6.44 -6.13
N ARG A 28 18.24 -5.28 -5.51
CA ARG A 28 17.73 -4.97 -4.17
C ARG A 28 16.21 -4.89 -4.15
N PHE A 29 15.59 -4.27 -5.14
CA PHE A 29 14.14 -4.26 -5.30
C PHE A 29 13.55 -5.68 -5.30
N LYS A 30 14.15 -6.61 -6.07
CA LYS A 30 13.70 -8.02 -6.08
C LYS A 30 13.88 -8.69 -4.71
N GLN A 31 14.97 -8.39 -3.99
CA GLN A 31 15.17 -8.87 -2.62
C GLN A 31 14.06 -8.36 -1.70
N TYR A 32 13.75 -7.06 -1.69
CA TYR A 32 12.64 -6.49 -0.91
C TYR A 32 11.29 -7.13 -1.25
N CYS A 33 10.98 -7.31 -2.55
CA CYS A 33 9.75 -7.98 -2.96
C CYS A 33 9.65 -9.41 -2.39
N SER A 34 10.77 -10.15 -2.35
CA SER A 34 10.80 -11.52 -1.83
C SER A 34 10.77 -11.61 -0.30
N GLN A 35 11.45 -10.68 0.39
CA GLN A 35 11.66 -10.72 1.84
C GLN A 35 10.62 -9.96 2.64
N GLU A 36 10.02 -8.92 2.07
CA GLU A 36 9.10 -8.00 2.75
C GLU A 36 7.77 -7.83 2.03
N GLY A 37 7.76 -8.02 0.70
CA GLY A 37 6.57 -7.85 -0.12
C GLY A 37 5.47 -8.85 0.19
N GLY A 38 4.23 -8.43 -0.06
CA GLY A 38 3.04 -9.28 -0.01
C GLY A 38 2.24 -9.18 1.27
N ILE A 39 1.33 -10.14 1.38
CA ILE A 39 0.34 -10.23 2.45
C ILE A 39 0.88 -11.11 3.56
N ARG A 40 0.80 -10.63 4.81
CA ARG A 40 1.07 -11.41 6.01
C ARG A 40 -0.07 -11.25 6.98
N ILE A 41 -0.53 -12.37 7.53
CA ILE A 41 -1.59 -12.44 8.53
C ILE A 41 -0.97 -12.98 9.81
N TYR A 42 -1.09 -12.22 10.89
CA TYR A 42 -0.55 -12.51 12.21
C TYR A 42 -1.63 -12.84 13.24
N GLY A 43 -2.90 -12.52 12.94
CA GLY A 43 -4.03 -12.79 13.80
C GLY A 43 -5.35 -12.78 13.04
N GLU A 44 -6.39 -13.25 13.71
CA GLU A 44 -7.75 -13.26 13.18
C GLU A 44 -8.35 -11.85 13.18
N ILE A 45 -9.03 -11.51 12.08
CA ILE A 45 -9.80 -10.28 11.94
C ILE A 45 -11.25 -10.70 11.79
N LEU A 46 -12.06 -10.39 12.81
CA LEU A 46 -13.45 -10.76 12.83
C LEU A 46 -14.25 -9.86 11.89
N PRO A 47 -15.22 -10.41 11.16
CA PRO A 47 -16.06 -9.62 10.28
C PRO A 47 -17.07 -8.78 11.08
N ASP A 48 -17.62 -7.77 10.41
CA ASP A 48 -18.77 -7.00 10.88
C ASP A 48 -18.50 -6.31 12.24
N GLN A 49 -17.23 -5.96 12.48
CA GLN A 49 -16.78 -5.20 13.64
C GLN A 49 -16.71 -3.69 13.32
N GLY A 50 -16.62 -2.88 14.38
CA GLY A 50 -16.32 -1.45 14.28
C GLY A 50 -14.83 -1.19 14.04
N TRP A 51 -14.53 -0.22 13.18
CA TRP A 51 -13.16 0.21 12.86
C TRP A 51 -12.94 1.65 13.28
N LEU A 52 -11.71 2.04 13.61
CA LEU A 52 -11.31 3.41 13.87
C LEU A 52 -10.71 3.98 12.59
N ALA A 53 -11.11 5.18 12.19
CA ALA A 53 -10.42 5.91 11.14
C ALA A 53 -9.01 6.26 11.61
N ALA A 54 -8.01 6.12 10.72
CA ALA A 54 -6.62 6.42 11.07
C ALA A 54 -6.33 7.92 11.24
N GLY A 55 -7.23 8.76 10.74
CA GLY A 55 -7.12 10.20 10.82
C GLY A 55 -8.49 10.86 10.69
N ASN A 56 -8.42 12.15 10.42
CA ASN A 56 -9.51 13.10 10.35
C ASN A 56 -9.78 13.59 8.91
N SER A 57 -9.25 12.89 7.90
CA SER A 57 -9.63 13.09 6.49
C SER A 57 -10.82 12.20 6.13
N PRO A 58 -11.70 12.61 5.20
CA PRO A 58 -12.77 11.75 4.71
C PRO A 58 -12.29 10.40 4.17
N GLU A 59 -11.11 10.36 3.56
CA GLU A 59 -10.50 9.15 3.00
C GLU A 59 -10.22 8.11 4.09
N ASP A 60 -9.88 8.54 5.31
CA ASP A 60 -9.52 7.66 6.43
C ASP A 60 -10.70 6.81 6.91
N TYR A 61 -11.94 7.32 6.79
CA TYR A 61 -13.14 6.52 7.12
C TYR A 61 -13.68 5.73 5.93
N LYS A 62 -13.34 6.12 4.69
CA LYS A 62 -13.82 5.43 3.48
C LYS A 62 -13.04 4.15 3.23
N GLU A 63 -11.73 4.19 3.41
CA GLU A 63 -10.85 3.09 3.02
C GLU A 63 -11.16 1.74 3.71
N PRO A 64 -11.50 1.69 5.02
CA PRO A 64 -11.89 0.44 5.67
C PRO A 64 -13.10 -0.24 5.01
N PHE A 65 -14.04 0.51 4.43
CA PHE A 65 -15.22 -0.08 3.77
C PHE A 65 -14.88 -0.86 2.50
N SER A 66 -13.68 -0.72 1.94
CA SER A 66 -13.18 -1.58 0.85
C SER A 66 -13.18 -3.07 1.23
N PHE A 67 -13.12 -3.38 2.54
CA PHE A 67 -13.17 -4.74 3.09
C PHE A 67 -14.58 -5.37 3.08
N LYS A 68 -15.63 -4.63 2.73
CA LYS A 68 -17.06 -5.04 2.64
C LYS A 68 -17.72 -5.54 3.93
N ARG A 69 -16.97 -6.17 4.86
CA ARG A 69 -17.45 -6.71 6.14
C ARG A 69 -17.06 -5.81 7.31
N VAL A 70 -17.41 -4.53 7.20
CA VAL A 70 -17.17 -3.51 8.22
C VAL A 70 -18.51 -2.97 8.69
N ALA A 71 -18.83 -3.10 9.98
CA ALA A 71 -20.13 -2.68 10.49
C ALA A 71 -20.27 -1.15 10.56
N PHE A 72 -19.21 -0.48 10.99
CA PHE A 72 -19.10 0.98 11.01
C PHE A 72 -17.64 1.41 11.13
N VAL A 73 -17.35 2.66 10.79
CA VAL A 73 -16.06 3.29 11.06
C VAL A 73 -16.27 4.49 11.97
N ARG A 74 -15.63 4.49 13.15
CA ARG A 74 -15.59 5.62 14.07
C ARG A 74 -14.57 6.63 13.58
N TYR A 75 -15.05 7.83 13.28
CA TYR A 75 -14.28 8.93 12.72
C TYR A 75 -14.35 10.12 13.66
N GLN A 76 -13.23 10.80 13.87
CA GLN A 76 -13.19 12.07 14.56
C GLN A 76 -13.03 13.17 13.51
N ASP A 77 -13.91 14.17 13.52
CA ASP A 77 -13.77 15.31 12.62
C ASP A 77 -12.69 16.30 13.11
N THR A 78 -12.45 17.34 12.32
CA THR A 78 -11.48 18.40 12.64
C THR A 78 -11.89 19.26 13.84
N SER A 79 -13.17 19.25 14.24
CA SER A 79 -13.65 19.93 15.45
C SER A 79 -13.48 19.09 16.71
N GLY A 80 -13.12 17.82 16.56
CA GLY A 80 -12.96 16.85 17.64
C GLY A 80 -14.22 16.02 17.94
N ALA A 81 -15.30 16.22 17.19
CA ALA A 81 -16.54 15.45 17.34
C ALA A 81 -16.41 14.07 16.71
N PHE A 82 -16.96 13.05 17.41
CA PHE A 82 -16.93 11.67 16.94
C PHE A 82 -18.23 11.27 16.25
N PHE A 83 -18.08 10.59 15.12
CA PHE A 83 -19.18 10.04 14.33
C PHE A 83 -18.94 8.56 14.06
N ASP A 84 -20.01 7.76 14.11
CA ASP A 84 -20.01 6.44 13.52
C ASP A 84 -20.49 6.57 12.07
N VAL A 85 -19.63 6.19 11.14
CA VAL A 85 -19.88 6.21 9.70
C VAL A 85 -20.36 4.84 9.24
N TYR A 86 -21.34 4.82 8.35
CA TYR A 86 -21.90 3.61 7.75
C TYR A 86 -21.89 3.75 6.22
N ALA A 87 -21.46 2.72 5.51
CA ALA A 87 -21.61 2.67 4.06
C ALA A 87 -23.06 2.34 3.68
N LYS A 88 -23.63 3.09 2.75
CA LYS A 88 -24.90 2.74 2.11
C LYS A 88 -24.65 1.69 1.03
N PRO A 89 -25.47 0.64 0.95
CA PRO A 89 -25.46 -0.21 -0.23
C PRO A 89 -25.83 0.64 -1.45
N ASN A 90 -24.99 0.61 -2.49
CA ASN A 90 -25.26 1.28 -3.76
C ASN A 90 -25.51 0.21 -4.84
N VAL A 91 -26.58 0.39 -5.61
CA VAL A 91 -26.99 -0.53 -6.68
C VAL A 91 -26.14 -0.32 -7.94
N TRP A 92 -25.46 0.82 -8.04
CA TRP A 92 -24.64 1.23 -9.19
C TRP A 92 -23.14 1.17 -8.86
N PRO A 93 -22.24 1.02 -9.86
CA PRO A 93 -20.80 0.97 -9.68
C PRO A 93 -20.19 2.36 -9.38
N LYS A 94 -20.81 3.11 -8.48
CA LYS A 94 -20.27 4.35 -7.91
C LYS A 94 -19.74 4.07 -6.52
N ASP A 95 -18.86 4.95 -6.04
CA ASP A 95 -18.43 4.93 -4.66
C ASP A 95 -19.65 4.90 -3.73
N PRO A 96 -19.60 4.12 -2.63
CA PRO A 96 -20.71 4.06 -1.69
C PRO A 96 -20.95 5.44 -1.08
N ASP A 97 -22.22 5.80 -0.93
CA ASP A 97 -22.60 6.95 -0.11
C ASP A 97 -22.39 6.60 1.37
N TYR A 98 -22.10 7.60 2.20
CA TYR A 98 -21.85 7.40 3.63
C TYR A 98 -22.89 8.13 4.49
N ILE A 99 -23.30 7.49 5.59
CA ILE A 99 -24.14 8.09 6.62
C ILE A 99 -23.29 8.33 7.85
N LEU A 100 -23.18 9.58 8.28
CA LEU A 100 -22.54 9.94 9.54
C LEU A 100 -23.64 10.07 10.61
N ARG A 101 -23.46 9.37 11.72
CA ARG A 101 -24.29 9.52 12.92
C ARG A 101 -23.40 9.89 14.10
N PRO A 102 -23.88 10.65 15.10
CA PRO A 102 -23.13 10.85 16.33
C PRO A 102 -22.66 9.50 16.89
N ALA A 103 -21.41 9.43 17.37
CA ALA A 103 -20.82 8.17 17.80
C ALA A 103 -21.58 7.54 18.97
N ASP A 104 -21.91 6.25 18.81
CA ASP A 104 -22.56 5.46 19.84
C ASP A 104 -21.51 4.78 20.72
N LYS A 105 -21.32 5.32 21.92
CA LYS A 105 -20.31 4.83 22.88
C LYS A 105 -20.52 3.39 23.34
N SER A 106 -21.72 2.81 23.15
CA SER A 106 -21.97 1.40 23.46
C SER A 106 -21.33 0.45 22.45
N LYS A 107 -21.00 0.94 21.25
CA LYS A 107 -20.38 0.14 20.19
C LYS A 107 -18.87 0.09 20.34
N ILE A 108 -18.35 -1.12 20.20
CA ILE A 108 -16.93 -1.44 20.32
C ILE A 108 -16.24 -1.23 18.97
N VAL A 109 -15.09 -0.57 19.01
CA VAL A 109 -14.19 -0.40 17.87
C VAL A 109 -13.02 -1.35 18.08
N MET A 110 -12.81 -2.27 17.14
CA MET A 110 -11.86 -3.38 17.26
C MET A 110 -10.57 -3.12 16.49
N TYR A 111 -10.67 -2.48 15.32
CA TYR A 111 -9.58 -2.44 14.35
C TYR A 111 -9.29 -1.02 13.86
N ILE A 112 -8.08 -0.79 13.36
CA ILE A 112 -7.69 0.43 12.65
C ILE A 112 -6.90 0.04 11.40
N LEU A 113 -7.27 0.61 10.25
CA LEU A 113 -6.53 0.46 9.01
C LEU A 113 -5.59 1.65 8.85
N LYS A 114 -4.28 1.39 8.77
CA LYS A 114 -3.26 2.42 8.55
C LYS A 114 -2.66 2.23 7.16
N TYR A 115 -2.64 3.30 6.37
CA TYR A 115 -1.84 3.38 5.15
C TYR A 115 -0.50 4.04 5.47
N LYS A 116 0.60 3.39 5.08
CA LYS A 116 1.95 3.95 5.16
C LYS A 116 2.55 4.00 3.78
N SER A 117 3.10 5.15 3.41
CA SER A 117 3.86 5.31 2.17
C SER A 117 5.20 5.96 2.48
N VAL A 118 6.27 5.35 1.98
CA VAL A 118 7.63 5.85 2.05
C VAL A 118 8.10 6.01 0.61
N ARG A 119 8.16 7.26 0.16
CA ARG A 119 8.82 7.61 -1.09
C ARG A 119 10.32 7.64 -0.86
N ASN A 120 11.10 7.10 -1.79
CA ASN A 120 12.56 7.03 -1.71
C ASN A 120 13.04 6.43 -0.39
N LEU A 121 12.88 5.11 -0.25
CA LEU A 121 13.30 4.34 0.92
C LEU A 121 14.77 4.69 1.27
N PRO A 122 15.07 5.10 2.51
CA PRO A 122 16.42 5.53 2.88
C PRO A 122 17.47 4.47 2.57
N GLY A 123 18.56 4.89 1.93
CA GLY A 123 19.64 3.99 1.51
C GLY A 123 19.40 3.21 0.22
N GLU A 124 18.26 3.40 -0.43
CA GLU A 124 17.88 2.73 -1.67
C GLU A 124 17.69 3.71 -2.83
N LEU A 125 18.07 3.27 -4.04
CA LEU A 125 17.95 4.08 -5.25
C LEU A 125 16.52 3.98 -5.80
N ARG A 126 15.75 5.08 -5.74
CA ARG A 126 14.41 5.23 -6.37
C ARG A 126 13.46 4.05 -6.08
N LEU A 127 13.54 3.55 -4.85
CA LEU A 127 12.67 2.50 -4.34
C LEU A 127 11.60 3.14 -3.46
N ASN A 128 10.35 2.85 -3.76
CA ASN A 128 9.19 3.28 -2.99
C ASN A 128 8.57 2.08 -2.28
N LYS A 129 8.10 2.28 -1.05
CA LYS A 129 7.38 1.28 -0.25
C LYS A 129 6.02 1.83 0.13
N TRP A 130 4.98 1.02 0.07
CA TRP A 130 3.72 1.32 0.73
C TRP A 130 3.12 0.07 1.36
N SER A 131 2.40 0.27 2.46
CA SER A 131 1.74 -0.80 3.18
C SER A 131 0.34 -0.41 3.65
N TYR A 132 -0.53 -1.41 3.66
CA TYR A 132 -1.81 -1.42 4.35
C TYR A 132 -1.68 -2.27 5.59
N GLU A 133 -1.91 -1.70 6.76
CA GLU A 133 -1.69 -2.37 8.04
C GLU A 133 -2.97 -2.33 8.88
N ILE A 134 -3.43 -3.50 9.34
CA ILE A 134 -4.59 -3.64 10.22
C ILE A 134 -4.08 -3.93 11.63
N PHE A 135 -4.40 -3.06 12.57
CA PHE A 135 -4.07 -3.23 13.99
C PHE A 135 -5.32 -3.49 14.82
N SER A 136 -5.17 -4.27 15.90
CA SER A 136 -6.12 -4.28 17.02
C SER A 136 -6.01 -2.96 17.77
N VAL A 137 -7.13 -2.28 17.98
CA VAL A 137 -7.18 -1.02 18.74
C VAL A 137 -6.92 -1.25 20.23
N ASN A 138 -7.40 -2.38 20.77
CA ASN A 138 -7.28 -2.68 22.19
C ASN A 138 -5.86 -3.14 22.58
N GLU A 139 -5.20 -3.88 21.69
CA GLU A 139 -3.90 -4.50 21.97
C GLU A 139 -2.72 -3.77 21.30
N ASP A 140 -3.00 -2.78 20.45
CA ASP A 140 -2.02 -2.13 19.54
C ASP A 140 -1.16 -3.14 18.76
N LYS A 141 -1.75 -4.29 18.42
CA LYS A 141 -1.07 -5.41 17.78
C LYS A 141 -1.36 -5.43 16.28
N LEU A 142 -0.32 -5.57 15.46
CA LEU A 142 -0.46 -5.79 14.01
C LEU A 142 -1.09 -7.16 13.74
N LEU A 143 -2.25 -7.17 13.10
CA LEU A 143 -3.00 -8.39 12.76
C LEU A 143 -2.79 -8.80 11.31
N ALA A 144 -2.65 -7.84 10.40
CA ALA A 144 -2.42 -8.12 9.00
C ALA A 144 -1.70 -6.96 8.31
N VAL A 145 -0.89 -7.27 7.31
CA VAL A 145 -0.22 -6.27 6.47
C VAL A 145 -0.18 -6.72 5.01
N SER A 146 -0.39 -5.79 4.08
CA SER A 146 -0.01 -5.94 2.68
C SER A 146 1.04 -4.89 2.34
N THR A 147 2.26 -5.33 2.02
CA THR A 147 3.38 -4.45 1.66
C THR A 147 3.68 -4.58 0.17
N ASN A 148 3.85 -3.44 -0.50
CA ASN A 148 4.25 -3.38 -1.90
C ASN A 148 5.45 -2.45 -2.08
N PHE A 149 6.26 -2.77 -3.09
CA PHE A 149 7.38 -1.94 -3.50
C PHE A 149 7.24 -1.58 -4.97
N ARG A 150 7.72 -0.38 -5.32
CA ARG A 150 7.91 0.08 -6.69
C ARG A 150 9.33 0.58 -6.87
N TYR A 151 9.98 0.11 -7.91
CA TYR A 151 11.29 0.58 -8.30
C TYR A 151 11.20 1.35 -9.61
N GLU A 152 11.66 2.60 -9.61
CA GLU A 152 11.73 3.43 -10.81
C GLU A 152 13.05 3.14 -11.53
N GLN A 153 12.97 2.74 -12.80
CA GLN A 153 14.13 2.31 -13.58
C GLN A 153 14.96 3.50 -14.09
N PHE A 154 14.32 4.66 -14.22
CA PHE A 154 14.93 5.91 -14.66
C PHE A 154 14.45 7.08 -13.80
N GLU A 155 15.26 8.12 -13.71
CA GLU A 155 14.84 9.43 -13.19
C GLU A 155 13.94 10.09 -14.23
N GLN A 156 12.63 10.16 -13.96
CA GLN A 156 11.66 10.61 -14.95
C GLN A 156 11.98 12.02 -15.48
N ASP A 157 12.37 12.94 -14.60
CA ASP A 157 12.75 14.32 -14.93
C ASP A 157 13.99 14.41 -15.84
N LYS A 158 14.79 13.35 -15.93
CA LYS A 158 15.98 13.26 -16.79
C LYS A 158 15.78 12.36 -18.01
N THR A 159 14.56 11.86 -18.23
CA THR A 159 14.22 11.08 -19.43
C THR A 159 13.50 11.91 -20.48
N PHE A 160 13.74 11.60 -21.75
CA PHE A 160 13.03 12.22 -22.87
C PHE A 160 11.52 12.04 -22.69
N LEU A 161 10.77 13.15 -22.72
CA LEU A 161 9.32 13.22 -22.47
C LEU A 161 8.84 12.71 -21.10
N ALA A 162 9.72 12.67 -20.09
CA ALA A 162 9.38 12.19 -18.75
C ALA A 162 8.70 10.81 -18.75
N ALA A 163 9.20 9.90 -19.60
CA ALA A 163 8.61 8.59 -19.81
C ALA A 163 8.41 7.84 -18.48
N PRO A 164 7.21 7.28 -18.22
CA PRO A 164 6.95 6.55 -17.00
C PRO A 164 7.85 5.31 -16.96
N SER A 165 8.61 5.19 -15.88
CA SER A 165 9.44 4.03 -15.61
C SER A 165 9.14 3.52 -14.22
N GLY A 166 8.90 2.23 -14.09
CA GLY A 166 8.45 1.67 -12.83
C GLY A 166 8.07 0.21 -12.95
N VAL A 167 8.72 -0.62 -12.14
CA VAL A 167 8.30 -2.01 -11.93
C VAL A 167 7.75 -2.12 -10.51
N MET A 168 6.62 -2.81 -10.37
CA MET A 168 6.02 -3.13 -9.08
C MET A 168 6.23 -4.61 -8.78
N CYS A 169 6.16 -5.02 -7.52
CA CYS A 169 6.24 -6.44 -7.19
C CYS A 169 5.08 -7.20 -7.89
N GLU A 170 5.40 -8.11 -8.83
CA GLU A 170 4.41 -8.80 -9.66
C GLU A 170 3.63 -9.90 -8.90
N GLU A 171 4.23 -10.51 -7.87
CA GLU A 171 3.71 -11.75 -7.28
C GLU A 171 2.79 -11.57 -6.05
N ASN A 172 2.76 -10.37 -5.47
CA ASN A 172 2.47 -10.27 -4.03
C ASN A 172 1.25 -9.41 -3.73
N GLY A 173 0.12 -9.82 -4.30
CA GLY A 173 -1.20 -9.57 -3.74
C GLY A 173 -1.54 -8.11 -3.50
N GLY A 174 -1.78 -7.37 -4.58
CA GLY A 174 -2.33 -6.01 -4.50
C GLY A 174 -3.58 -5.93 -3.62
N VAL A 175 -4.00 -4.70 -3.30
CA VAL A 175 -5.06 -4.39 -2.32
C VAL A 175 -6.29 -5.30 -2.44
N GLY A 176 -6.74 -5.61 -3.67
CA GLY A 176 -7.87 -6.52 -3.88
C GLY A 176 -7.63 -7.98 -3.45
N LYS A 177 -6.40 -8.51 -3.53
CA LYS A 177 -6.06 -9.82 -2.94
C LYS A 177 -6.01 -9.70 -1.42
N PHE A 178 -5.44 -8.62 -0.87
CA PHE A 178 -5.39 -8.39 0.58
C PHE A 178 -6.78 -8.39 1.22
N ILE A 179 -7.70 -7.61 0.64
CA ILE A 179 -9.10 -7.55 1.07
C ILE A 179 -9.73 -8.96 1.11
N ARG A 180 -9.57 -9.73 0.02
CA ARG A 180 -10.11 -11.09 -0.09
C ARG A 180 -9.43 -12.10 0.83
N THR A 181 -8.19 -11.84 1.24
CA THR A 181 -7.47 -12.69 2.20
C THR A 181 -7.91 -12.41 3.63
N VAL A 182 -8.15 -11.15 3.98
CA VAL A 182 -8.64 -10.75 5.32
C VAL A 182 -10.07 -11.22 5.53
N PHE A 183 -10.96 -10.98 4.57
CA PHE A 183 -12.31 -11.52 4.56
C PHE A 183 -12.50 -12.36 3.30
N PRO A 184 -12.33 -13.69 3.39
CA PRO A 184 -12.71 -14.57 2.30
C PRO A 184 -14.17 -14.30 1.95
N LEU A 185 -14.45 -14.07 0.67
CA LEU A 185 -15.82 -14.05 0.18
C LEU A 185 -16.40 -15.42 0.51
N GLU A 186 -17.43 -15.48 1.35
CA GLU A 186 -18.15 -16.71 1.63
C GLU A 186 -18.57 -17.34 0.29
N LYS A 187 -18.28 -18.64 0.13
CA LYS A 187 -18.64 -19.42 -1.06
C LYS A 187 -20.13 -19.71 -1.08
#